data_AF-A0A5S9M8D9-F1
#
_entry.id   AF-A0A5S9M8D9-F1
#
_cell.length_a   1.000
_cell.length_b   1.000
_cell.length_c   1.000
_cell.angle_alpha   90.00
_cell.angle_beta   90.00
_cell.angle_gamma   90.00
#
_symmetry.space_group_name_H-M   'P 1'
#
loop_
_entity.id
_entity.type
_entity.pdbx_description
1 polymer ?
#
loop_
_entity_poly.entity_id
_entity_poly.type
_entity_poly.pdbx_seq_one_letter_code
_entity_poly.pdbx_strand_id
1 'polypeptide(L)'
;MTIQSYHNRKKPLKDAKYVINAIQVGGYRPSTVIDFEIPKKYGLRQTIADTVGIGGIFRSLRTIPVMLDFAKDMEEVCPNALLLNYTNPMATLTGAMLRYTQIQTVGLCHSVQVCTKRPI
;
A
#
# COMPACT_ATOMS: atom_id res chain seq x y z
N MET A 1 8.96 17.79 18.83
CA MET A 1 8.78 16.75 17.79
C MET A 1 10.15 16.14 17.52
N THR A 2 10.27 14.81 17.56
CA THR A 2 11.51 14.10 17.29
C THR A 2 11.37 13.31 16.00
N ILE A 3 12.33 13.41 15.09
CA ILE A 3 12.33 12.66 13.82
C ILE A 3 13.57 11.76 13.81
N GLN A 4 13.36 10.49 13.46
CA GLN A 4 14.42 9.49 13.39
C GLN A 4 14.21 8.62 12.15
N SER A 5 15.31 8.22 11.52
CA SER A 5 15.32 7.29 10.39
C SER A 5 15.96 5.97 10.79
N TYR A 6 15.50 4.89 10.16
CA TYR A 6 15.93 3.53 10.46
C TYR A 6 16.09 2.74 9.17
N HIS A 7 17.10 1.86 9.13
CA HIS A 7 17.29 0.90 8.04
C HIS A 7 16.64 -0.46 8.31
N ASN A 8 16.19 -0.69 9.55
CA ASN A 8 15.45 -1.88 9.96
C ASN A 8 14.03 -1.47 10.35
N ARG A 9 13.04 -2.25 9.89
CA ARG A 9 11.61 -1.97 10.10
C ARG A 9 11.12 -2.24 11.52
N LYS A 10 11.59 -3.30 12.19
CA LYS A 10 11.08 -3.70 13.53
C LYS A 10 11.36 -2.65 14.61
N LYS A 11 12.55 -2.04 14.59
CA LYS A 11 12.94 -1.06 15.62
C LYS A 11 11.98 0.14 15.73
N PRO A 12 11.61 0.85 14.66
CA PRO A 12 10.64 1.94 14.74
C PRO A 12 9.20 1.48 14.97
N LEU A 13 8.87 0.21 14.70
CA LEU A 13 7.52 -0.32 14.92
C LEU A 13 7.23 -0.62 16.39
N LYS A 14 8.25 -0.91 17.21
CA LYS A 14 8.07 -1.32 18.60
C LYS A 14 7.20 -0.30 19.36
N ASP A 15 6.12 -0.80 19.97
CA ASP A 15 5.15 -0.04 20.77
C ASP A 15 4.41 1.10 20.01
N ALA A 16 4.53 1.13 18.67
CA ALA A 16 3.84 2.13 17.84
C ALA A 16 2.32 2.08 18.05
N LYS A 17 1.67 3.25 18.02
CA LYS A 17 0.20 3.37 18.07
C LYS A 17 -0.43 3.45 16.68
N TYR A 18 0.31 4.06 15.76
CA TYR A 18 -0.09 4.23 14.36
C TYR A 18 1.09 3.89 13.47
N VAL A 19 0.80 3.21 12.36
CA VAL A 19 1.78 2.89 11.32
C VAL A 19 1.22 3.40 10.00
N ILE A 20 1.98 4.25 9.30
CA ILE A 20 1.57 4.77 7.99
C ILE A 20 2.33 4.02 6.92
N ASN A 21 1.60 3.40 5.99
CA ASN A 21 2.18 2.70 4.85
C ASN A 21 1.96 3.47 3.55
N ALA A 22 3.05 3.89 2.92
CA ALA A 22 3.06 4.61 1.65
C ALA A 22 4.25 4.16 0.77
N ILE A 23 4.31 2.87 0.48
CA ILE A 23 5.41 2.25 -0.28
C ILE A 23 5.06 2.09 -1.76
N GLN A 24 6.10 1.87 -2.59
CA GLN A 24 5.94 1.47 -3.98
C GLN A 24 6.85 0.28 -4.27
N VAL A 25 6.29 -0.93 -4.19
CA VAL A 25 7.06 -2.16 -4.43
C VAL A 25 7.48 -2.25 -5.90
N GLY A 26 8.78 -2.38 -6.12
CA GLY A 26 9.40 -2.41 -7.45
C GLY A 26 9.63 -1.04 -8.10
N GLY A 27 9.24 0.05 -7.42
CA GLY A 27 9.48 1.43 -7.85
C GLY A 27 8.82 1.81 -9.17
N TYR A 28 9.13 3.02 -9.64
CA TYR A 28 8.66 3.50 -10.95
C TYR A 28 9.32 2.70 -12.09
N ARG A 29 10.65 2.55 -12.02
CA ARG A 29 11.44 1.69 -12.91
C ARG A 29 12.01 0.53 -12.09
N PRO A 30 11.73 -0.73 -12.47
CA PRO A 30 11.06 -1.14 -13.70
C PRO A 30 9.53 -1.28 -13.56
N SER A 31 8.97 -1.45 -12.36
CA SER A 31 7.63 -2.03 -12.21
C SER A 31 6.49 -1.20 -12.79
N THR A 32 6.40 0.09 -12.48
CA THR A 32 5.35 0.93 -13.09
C THR A 32 5.48 0.98 -14.61
N VAL A 33 6.70 1.11 -15.14
CA VAL A 33 6.90 1.09 -16.60
C VAL A 33 6.44 -0.23 -17.21
N ILE A 34 6.75 -1.37 -16.58
CA ILE A 34 6.32 -2.70 -17.04
C ILE A 34 4.79 -2.81 -17.04
N ASP A 35 4.13 -2.34 -15.98
CA ASP A 35 2.67 -2.39 -15.83
C ASP A 35 1.93 -1.64 -16.94
N PHE A 36 2.58 -0.66 -17.59
CA PHE A 36 2.06 0.06 -18.76
C PHE A 36 2.53 -0.51 -20.10
N GLU A 37 3.84 -0.76 -20.25
CA GLU A 37 4.44 -1.08 -21.55
C GLU A 37 4.16 -2.51 -22.00
N ILE A 38 4.03 -3.49 -21.10
CA ILE A 38 3.63 -4.84 -21.51
C ILE A 38 2.21 -4.83 -22.09
N PRO A 39 1.17 -4.37 -21.39
CA PRO A 39 -0.21 -4.39 -21.92
C PRO A 39 -0.37 -3.58 -23.20
N LYS A 40 0.37 -2.47 -23.34
CA LYS A 40 0.37 -1.62 -24.53
C LYS A 40 0.83 -2.37 -25.79
N LYS A 41 1.79 -3.31 -25.68
CA LYS A 41 2.20 -4.18 -26.80
C LYS A 41 1.07 -5.08 -27.30
N TYR A 42 0.07 -5.34 -26.47
CA TYR A 42 -1.12 -6.13 -26.79
C TYR A 42 -2.35 -5.25 -27.06
N GLY A 43 -2.17 -3.94 -27.31
CA GLY A 43 -3.26 -3.02 -27.62
C GLY A 43 -4.03 -2.49 -26.41
N LEU A 44 -3.66 -2.86 -25.18
CA LEU A 44 -4.30 -2.38 -23.96
C LEU A 44 -3.57 -1.16 -23.39
N ARG A 45 -4.18 0.03 -23.51
CA ARG A 45 -3.70 1.26 -22.88
C ARG A 45 -4.43 1.45 -21.54
N GLN A 46 -3.68 1.82 -20.51
CA GLN A 46 -4.20 2.09 -19.17
C GLN A 46 -3.92 3.55 -18.81
N THR A 47 -4.76 4.17 -17.99
CA THR A 47 -4.57 5.57 -17.57
C THR A 47 -3.59 5.69 -16.41
N ILE A 48 -3.82 4.95 -15.32
CA ILE A 48 -2.99 4.98 -14.10
C ILE A 48 -2.35 3.61 -13.79
N ALA A 49 -3.05 2.50 -14.12
CA ALA A 49 -2.56 1.12 -13.98
C ALA A 49 -2.13 0.71 -12.55
N ASP A 50 -2.47 1.46 -11.51
CA ASP A 50 -2.00 1.21 -10.14
C ASP A 50 -3.03 0.60 -9.20
N THR A 51 -4.29 0.46 -9.65
CA THR A 51 -5.41 0.06 -8.79
C THR A 51 -6.22 -1.08 -9.40
N VAL A 52 -6.70 -0.90 -10.63
CA VAL A 52 -7.47 -1.91 -11.38
C VAL A 52 -6.80 -2.21 -12.73
N GLY A 53 -7.38 -3.14 -13.49
CA GLY A 53 -6.81 -3.61 -14.74
C GLY A 53 -5.58 -4.49 -14.52
N ILE A 54 -4.91 -4.86 -15.62
CA ILE A 54 -3.77 -5.78 -15.55
C ILE A 54 -2.61 -5.20 -14.74
N GLY A 55 -2.34 -3.89 -14.84
CA GLY A 55 -1.35 -3.22 -14.00
C GLY A 55 -1.69 -3.30 -12.51
N GLY A 56 -2.95 -3.05 -12.14
CA GLY A 56 -3.43 -3.19 -10.77
C GLY A 56 -3.33 -4.62 -10.23
N ILE A 57 -3.60 -5.62 -11.07
CA ILE A 57 -3.45 -7.05 -10.71
C ILE A 57 -1.97 -7.37 -10.41
N PHE A 58 -1.06 -7.06 -11.34
CA PHE A 58 0.36 -7.33 -11.13
C PHE A 58 0.94 -6.54 -9.96
N ARG A 59 0.50 -5.31 -9.76
CA ARG A 59 0.87 -4.51 -8.58
C ARG A 59 0.37 -5.14 -7.28
N SER A 60 -0.86 -5.67 -7.26
CA SER A 60 -1.38 -6.43 -6.11
C SER A 60 -0.50 -7.63 -5.80
N LEU A 61 -0.21 -8.46 -6.82
CA LEU A 61 0.59 -9.68 -6.66
C LEU A 61 2.00 -9.38 -6.14
N ARG A 62 2.61 -8.28 -6.56
CA ARG A 62 3.93 -7.86 -6.04
C ARG A 62 3.85 -7.31 -4.61
N THR A 63 2.76 -6.64 -4.25
CA THR A 63 2.70 -5.84 -3.02
C THR A 63 2.11 -6.60 -1.83
N ILE A 64 1.15 -7.52 -2.05
CA ILE A 64 0.52 -8.30 -0.97
C ILE A 64 1.57 -9.05 -0.13
N PRO A 65 2.57 -9.75 -0.69
CA PRO A 65 3.58 -10.43 0.13
C PRO A 65 4.33 -9.47 1.06
N VAL A 66 4.68 -8.27 0.58
CA VAL A 66 5.36 -7.25 1.38
C VAL A 66 4.45 -6.72 2.49
N MET A 67 3.15 -6.58 2.23
CA MET A 67 2.16 -6.19 3.24
C MET A 67 2.02 -7.27 4.33
N LEU A 68 2.04 -8.55 3.96
CA LEU A 68 2.01 -9.66 4.92
C LEU A 68 3.29 -9.73 5.76
N ASP A 69 4.45 -9.42 5.18
CA ASP A 69 5.70 -9.27 5.94
C ASP A 69 5.64 -8.10 6.94
N PHE A 70 4.95 -7.01 6.60
CA PHE A 70 4.72 -5.89 7.53
C PHE A 70 3.80 -6.34 8.66
N ALA A 71 2.72 -7.05 8.32
CA ALA A 71 1.78 -7.58 9.30
C ALA A 71 2.48 -8.46 10.32
N LYS A 72 3.33 -9.40 9.87
CA LYS A 72 4.10 -10.28 10.75
C LYS A 72 4.97 -9.52 11.74
N ASP A 73 5.68 -8.49 11.29
CA ASP A 73 6.48 -7.66 12.18
C ASP A 73 5.61 -6.88 13.17
N MET A 74 4.51 -6.32 12.70
CA MET A 74 3.57 -5.56 13.55
C MET A 74 2.92 -6.45 14.60
N GLU A 75 2.51 -7.67 14.25
CA GLU A 75 1.91 -8.63 15.19
C GLU A 75 2.88 -8.99 16.32
N GLU A 76 4.19 -8.99 16.05
CA GLU A 76 5.23 -9.27 17.04
C GLU A 76 5.53 -8.07 17.95
N VAL A 77 5.65 -6.86 17.40
CA VAL A 77 6.20 -5.71 18.14
C VAL A 77 5.22 -4.58 18.45
N CYS A 78 4.08 -4.55 17.77
CA CYS A 78 3.02 -3.56 17.97
C CYS A 78 1.62 -4.07 17.55
N PRO A 79 1.13 -5.19 18.12
CA PRO A 79 -0.11 -5.84 17.67
C PRO A 79 -1.37 -4.95 17.82
N ASN A 80 -1.30 -3.93 18.67
CA ASN A 80 -2.41 -2.99 18.92
C ASN A 80 -2.31 -1.70 18.07
N ALA A 81 -1.38 -1.63 17.13
CA ALA A 81 -1.22 -0.45 16.26
C ALA A 81 -2.27 -0.42 15.16
N LEU A 82 -2.73 0.78 14.81
CA LEU A 82 -3.56 1.00 13.62
C LEU A 82 -2.67 1.22 12.39
N LEU A 83 -2.79 0.33 11.41
CA LEU A 83 -2.18 0.47 10.09
C LEU A 83 -3.04 1.37 9.19
N LEU A 84 -2.46 2.50 8.78
CA LEU A 84 -3.03 3.47 7.85
C LEU A 84 -2.41 3.28 6.47
N ASN A 85 -3.12 2.62 5.56
CA ASN A 85 -2.60 2.24 4.25
C ASN A 85 -2.95 3.26 3.15
N TYR A 86 -1.95 3.96 2.63
CA TYR A 86 -2.02 4.78 1.41
C TYR A 86 -1.52 4.05 0.16
N THR A 87 -0.88 2.90 0.31
CA THR A 87 -0.32 2.15 -0.81
C THR A 87 -1.45 1.58 -1.69
N ASN A 88 -1.35 1.82 -3.01
CA ASN A 88 -2.22 1.21 -4.00
C ASN A 88 -1.75 -0.18 -4.44
N PRO A 89 -2.65 -1.09 -4.84
CA PRO A 89 -4.11 -0.93 -4.94
C PRO A 89 -4.81 -0.91 -3.57
N MET A 90 -5.35 0.24 -3.17
CA MET A 90 -5.73 0.47 -1.77
C MET A 90 -6.77 -0.53 -1.28
N ALA A 91 -7.83 -0.77 -2.05
CA ALA A 91 -8.89 -1.70 -1.68
C ALA A 91 -8.41 -3.16 -1.62
N THR A 92 -7.63 -3.61 -2.60
CA THR A 92 -7.10 -4.98 -2.64
C THR A 92 -6.14 -5.24 -1.49
N LEU A 93 -5.21 -4.32 -1.23
CA LEU A 93 -4.22 -4.46 -0.17
C LEU A 93 -4.86 -4.40 1.21
N THR A 94 -5.77 -3.44 1.43
CA THR A 94 -6.54 -3.34 2.68
C THR A 94 -7.39 -4.59 2.88
N GLY A 95 -8.03 -5.08 1.83
CA GLY A 95 -8.81 -6.32 1.87
C GLY A 95 -7.97 -7.56 2.21
N ALA A 96 -6.73 -7.64 1.72
CA ALA A 96 -5.81 -8.71 2.08
C ALA A 96 -5.42 -8.64 3.57
N MET A 97 -5.07 -7.44 4.07
CA MET A 97 -4.74 -7.25 5.49
C MET A 97 -5.90 -7.64 6.40
N LEU A 98 -7.12 -7.19 6.09
CA LEU A 98 -8.32 -7.47 6.88
C LEU A 98 -8.74 -8.95 6.87
N ARG A 99 -8.37 -9.72 5.84
CA ARG A 99 -8.75 -11.14 5.71
C ARG A 99 -7.73 -12.10 6.28
N TYR A 100 -6.46 -11.74 6.23
CA TYR A 100 -5.36 -12.69 6.43
C TYR A 100 -4.41 -12.31 7.57
N THR A 101 -4.71 -11.25 8.34
CA THR A 101 -3.86 -10.78 9.43
C THR A 101 -4.71 -10.29 10.60
N GLN A 102 -4.12 -10.18 11.79
CA GLN A 102 -4.78 -9.65 12.99
C GLN A 102 -4.63 -8.12 13.14
N ILE A 103 -3.94 -7.47 12.20
CA ILE A 103 -3.63 -6.04 12.28
C ILE A 103 -4.85 -5.18 11.96
N GLN A 104 -5.19 -4.28 12.88
CA GLN A 104 -6.19 -3.25 12.63
C GLN A 104 -5.75 -2.37 11.46
N THR A 105 -6.52 -2.37 10.36
CA THR A 105 -6.11 -1.73 9.11
C THR A 105 -7.22 -0.83 8.55
N VAL A 106 -6.86 0.40 8.18
CA VAL A 106 -7.71 1.34 7.45
C VAL A 106 -7.02 1.74 6.15
N GLY A 107 -7.75 1.62 5.04
CA GLY A 107 -7.31 2.11 3.73
C GLY A 107 -7.68 3.58 3.54
N LEU A 108 -6.75 4.40 3.06
CA LEU A 108 -6.92 5.83 2.88
C LEU A 108 -6.69 6.23 1.43
N CYS A 109 -7.55 7.13 0.92
CA CYS A 109 -7.46 7.71 -0.42
C CYS A 109 -7.87 9.19 -0.37
N HIS A 110 -7.44 9.98 -1.34
CA HIS A 110 -7.68 11.42 -1.42
C HIS A 110 -8.60 11.84 -2.59
N SER A 111 -9.21 10.88 -3.30
CA SER A 111 -9.98 11.19 -4.50
C SER A 111 -11.33 11.88 -4.25
N VAL A 112 -11.88 11.83 -3.02
CA VAL A 112 -13.26 12.29 -2.73
C VAL A 112 -13.30 13.76 -2.30
N GLN A 113 -12.24 14.27 -1.69
CA GLN A 113 -12.17 15.62 -1.10
C GLN A 113 -12.47 16.72 -2.12
N VAL A 114 -12.13 16.49 -3.40
CA VAL A 114 -12.31 17.43 -4.50
C VAL A 114 -13.65 17.25 -5.24
N CYS A 115 -14.45 16.25 -4.86
CA CYS A 115 -15.73 15.94 -5.50
C CYS A 115 -16.93 16.61 -4.82
N THR A 116 -16.73 17.38 -3.74
CA THR A 116 -17.80 18.07 -3.01
C THR A 116 -17.69 19.59 -3.16
N LYS A 117 -18.85 20.27 -3.17
CA LYS A 117 -18.94 21.74 -3.41
C LYS A 117 -18.34 22.60 -2.28
N ARG A 118 -17.94 21.99 -1.16
CA ARG A 118 -17.26 22.64 -0.03
C ARG A 118 -16.01 21.83 0.32
N PRO A 119 -14.85 22.16 -0.26
CA PRO A 119 -13.60 21.61 0.23
C PRO A 119 -13.42 22.05 1.69
N ILE A 120 -13.07 21.08 2.54
CA ILE A 120 -12.71 21.30 3.96
C ILE A 120 -11.31 21.92 4.00
#